data_AF-A0A2V8GYU4-F1
#
_entry.id   AF-A0A2V8GYU4-F1
#
_cell.length_a   1.000
_cell.length_b   1.000
_cell.length_c   1.000
_cell.angle_alpha   90.00
_cell.angle_beta   90.00
_cell.angle_gamma   90.00
#
_symmetry.space_group_name_H-M   'P 1'
#
loop_
_entity.id
_entity.type
_entity.pdbx_description
1 polymer ?
#
loop_
_entity_poly.entity_id
_entity_poly.type
_entity_poly.pdbx_seq_one_letter_code
_entity_poly.pdbx_strand_id
1 'polypeptide(L)'
;MAEYAQPGSDGLTLDREGRLTINEHGNRRVTRLEKNGELTVLADRDQGKRLNSPNDLVYRSDGTLFFTDPPFGLPKFYDDPRK
;
A
#
# COMPACT_ATOMS: atom_id res chain seq x y z
N MET A 1 12.99 8.19 -16.79
CA MET A 1 13.51 7.41 -15.66
C MET A 1 12.38 7.34 -14.65
N ALA A 2 11.81 6.17 -14.39
CA ALA A 2 10.71 6.04 -13.43
C ALA A 2 11.19 6.55 -12.07
N GLU A 3 10.50 7.55 -11.51
CA GLU A 3 10.93 8.18 -10.26
C GLU A 3 10.85 7.21 -9.07
N TYR A 4 10.12 6.11 -9.21
CA TYR A 4 9.96 5.08 -8.19
C TYR A 4 10.67 3.80 -8.62
N ALA A 5 11.55 3.28 -7.75
CA ALA A 5 12.47 2.19 -8.06
C ALA A 5 11.81 0.79 -8.14
N GLN A 6 10.58 0.64 -7.63
CA GLN A 6 9.85 -0.62 -7.58
C GLN A 6 8.42 -0.46 -8.13
N PRO A 7 8.20 -0.67 -9.43
CA PRO A 7 6.86 -0.78 -9.98
C PRO A 7 6.30 -2.17 -9.66
N GLY A 8 5.52 -2.30 -8.59
CA GLY A 8 4.91 -3.59 -8.24
C GLY A 8 4.08 -3.57 -6.96
N SER A 9 3.46 -4.72 -6.67
CA SER A 9 2.89 -5.02 -5.36
C SER A 9 3.94 -5.71 -4.49
N ASP A 10 4.13 -5.26 -3.26
CA ASP A 10 5.06 -5.92 -2.33
C ASP A 10 4.30 -6.94 -1.47
N GLY A 11 3.25 -6.47 -0.80
CA GLY A 11 2.43 -7.27 0.10
C GLY A 11 1.07 -7.60 -0.50
N LEU A 12 0.62 -8.84 -0.26
CA LEU A 12 -0.69 -9.35 -0.64
C LEU A 12 -1.32 -10.12 0.54
N THR A 13 -2.59 -9.88 0.83
CA THR A 13 -3.37 -10.71 1.77
C THR A 13 -4.82 -10.81 1.35
N LEU A 14 -5.55 -11.79 1.90
CA LEU A 14 -7.00 -11.86 1.77
C LEU A 14 -7.68 -11.26 2.99
N ASP A 15 -8.79 -10.55 2.79
CA ASP A 15 -9.72 -10.22 3.86
C ASP A 15 -10.63 -11.41 4.21
N ARG A 16 -11.48 -11.23 5.24
CA ARG A 16 -12.41 -12.28 5.70
C ARG A 16 -13.47 -12.70 4.69
N GLU A 17 -13.69 -11.90 3.64
CA GLU A 17 -14.64 -12.18 2.58
C GLU A 17 -13.98 -12.81 1.34
N GLY A 18 -12.67 -13.06 1.41
CA GLY A 18 -11.87 -13.64 0.33
C GLY A 18 -11.47 -12.63 -0.75
N ARG A 19 -11.54 -11.32 -0.49
CA ARG A 19 -11.06 -10.28 -1.41
C ARG A 19 -9.57 -10.06 -1.22
N LEU A 20 -8.87 -9.77 -2.31
CA LEU A 20 -7.43 -9.52 -2.30
C LEU A 20 -7.12 -8.07 -1.95
N THR A 21 -6.35 -7.85 -0.90
CA THR A 21 -5.78 -6.55 -0.55
C THR A 21 -4.32 -6.50 -0.96
N ILE A 22 -3.91 -5.38 -1.55
CA ILE A 22 -2.65 -5.20 -2.27
C ILE A 22 -1.98 -3.93 -1.76
N ASN A 23 -0.72 -4.04 -1.36
CA ASN A 23 0.14 -2.89 -1.16
C ASN A 23 0.76 -2.49 -2.51
N GLU A 24 0.30 -1.39 -3.09
CA GLU A 24 0.84 -0.87 -4.34
C GLU A 24 1.98 0.12 -4.06
N HIS A 25 3.17 -0.45 -3.85
CA HIS A 25 4.39 0.26 -3.47
C HIS A 25 4.63 1.51 -4.34
N GLY A 26 4.67 1.34 -5.66
CA GLY A 26 4.93 2.43 -6.60
C GLY A 26 3.79 3.44 -6.73
N ASN A 27 2.54 3.02 -6.52
CA ASN A 27 1.37 3.92 -6.58
C ASN A 27 1.09 4.63 -5.25
N ARG A 28 1.85 4.29 -4.20
CA ARG A 28 1.76 4.90 -2.87
C ARG A 28 0.34 4.78 -2.29
N ARG A 29 -0.23 3.57 -2.36
CA ARG A 29 -1.59 3.27 -1.88
C ARG A 29 -1.77 1.79 -1.53
N VAL A 30 -2.76 1.51 -0.70
CA VAL A 30 -3.30 0.18 -0.40
C VAL A 30 -4.63 0.04 -1.12
N THR A 31 -4.80 -1.01 -1.92
CA THR A 31 -6.01 -1.27 -2.69
C THR A 31 -6.61 -2.62 -2.34
N ARG A 32 -7.89 -2.80 -2.65
CA ARG A 32 -8.60 -4.09 -2.56
C ARG A 32 -9.27 -4.39 -3.89
N LEU A 33 -9.03 -5.59 -4.41
CA LEU A 33 -9.75 -6.12 -5.57
C LEU A 33 -11.09 -6.69 -5.11
N GLU A 34 -12.16 -6.03 -5.53
CA GLU A 34 -13.53 -6.47 -5.28
C GLU A 34 -13.90 -7.66 -6.16
N LYS A 35 -14.95 -8.39 -5.77
CA LYS A 35 -15.39 -9.62 -6.46
C LYS A 35 -15.84 -9.39 -7.91
N ASN A 36 -16.23 -8.16 -8.24
CA ASN A 36 -16.59 -7.73 -9.59
C ASN A 36 -15.38 -7.31 -10.44
N GLY A 37 -14.16 -7.38 -9.91
CA GLY A 37 -12.93 -6.98 -10.59
C GLY A 37 -12.54 -5.51 -10.42
N GLU A 38 -13.32 -4.70 -9.70
CA GLU A 38 -12.97 -3.30 -9.44
C GLU A 38 -11.91 -3.17 -8.34
N LEU A 39 -11.06 -2.14 -8.44
CA LEU A 39 -10.10 -1.80 -7.39
C LEU A 39 -10.62 -0.65 -6.53
N THR A 40 -10.77 -0.92 -5.23
CA THR A 40 -11.10 0.08 -4.21
C THR A 40 -9.83 0.57 -3.52
N VAL A 41 -9.64 1.88 -3.39
CA VAL A 41 -8.54 2.45 -2.57
C VAL A 41 -8.95 2.42 -1.10
N LEU A 42 -8.19 1.71 -0.27
CA LEU A 42 -8.40 1.65 1.18
C LEU A 42 -7.64 2.76 1.91
N ALA A 43 -6.43 3.08 1.44
CA ALA A 43 -5.60 4.16 1.96
C ALA A 43 -4.61 4.65 0.91
N ASP A 44 -4.46 5.96 0.74
CA ASP A 44 -3.41 6.59 -0.09
C ASP A 44 -2.75 7.79 0.59
N ARG A 45 -3.27 8.20 1.75
CA ARG A 45 -2.81 9.34 2.55
C ARG A 45 -2.95 9.09 4.04
N ASP A 46 -2.04 9.69 4.79
CA ASP A 46 -2.13 9.87 6.24
C ASP A 46 -1.77 11.31 6.60
N GLN A 47 -2.56 11.94 7.47
CA GLN A 47 -2.39 13.35 7.89
C GLN A 47 -2.14 14.34 6.73
N GLY A 48 -2.81 14.13 5.60
CA GLY A 48 -2.70 14.97 4.40
C GLY A 48 -1.50 14.66 3.49
N LYS A 49 -0.53 13.86 3.94
CA LYS A 49 0.61 13.40 3.14
C LYS A 49 0.27 12.12 2.39
N ARG A 50 0.92 11.87 1.27
CA ARG A 50 0.83 10.58 0.57
C ARG A 50 1.59 9.52 1.36
N LEU A 51 1.10 8.29 1.38
CA LEU A 51 1.87 7.16 1.88
C LEU A 51 3.24 7.09 1.19
N ASN A 52 4.24 6.54 1.85
CA ASN A 52 5.58 6.41 1.31
C ASN A 52 5.66 5.31 0.26
N SER A 53 5.60 4.07 0.71
CA SER A 53 5.80 2.86 -0.08
C SER A 53 5.24 1.68 0.70
N PRO A 54 3.90 1.52 0.75
CA PRO A 54 3.27 0.41 1.45
C PRO A 54 3.92 -0.92 1.05
N ASN A 55 4.34 -1.71 2.03
CA ASN A 55 5.17 -2.90 1.79
C ASN A 55 4.48 -4.18 2.28
N ASP A 56 4.37 -4.39 3.58
CA ASP A 56 3.68 -5.54 4.18
C ASP A 56 2.28 -5.18 4.67
N LEU A 57 1.38 -6.16 4.75
CA LEU A 57 0.05 -5.98 5.33
C LEU A 57 -0.50 -7.27 5.95
N VAL A 58 -1.32 -7.12 6.99
CA VAL A 58 -2.00 -8.24 7.67
C VAL A 58 -3.34 -7.78 8.25
N TYR A 59 -4.35 -8.64 8.13
CA TYR A 59 -5.61 -8.47 8.84
C TYR A 59 -5.52 -9.10 10.23
N ARG A 60 -5.92 -8.35 11.26
CA ARG A 60 -6.28 -8.92 12.55
C ARG A 60 -7.57 -9.74 12.37
N SER A 61 -7.81 -10.73 13.25
CA SER A 61 -9.20 -11.13 13.54
C SER A 61 -9.98 -9.86 13.93
N ASP A 62 -11.29 -9.72 13.93
CA ASP A 62 -11.96 -8.40 13.94
C ASP A 62 -11.90 -7.58 12.63
N GLY A 63 -10.90 -7.79 11.77
CA GLY A 63 -10.86 -7.20 10.43
C GLY A 63 -10.10 -5.87 10.33
N THR A 64 -9.43 -5.43 11.40
CA THR A 64 -8.49 -4.30 11.34
C THR A 64 -7.33 -4.65 10.41
N LEU A 65 -7.03 -3.78 9.44
CA LEU A 65 -5.88 -3.91 8.54
C LEU A 65 -4.68 -3.16 9.11
N PHE A 66 -3.56 -3.85 9.28
CA PHE A 66 -2.26 -3.25 9.56
C PHE A 66 -1.38 -3.35 8.32
N PHE A 67 -0.58 -2.32 8.06
CA PHE A 67 0.40 -2.33 6.98
C PHE A 67 1.64 -1.52 7.37
N THR A 68 2.77 -1.80 6.73
CA THR A 68 4.01 -1.03 6.88
C THR A 68 4.11 0.01 5.76
N ASP A 69 4.60 1.21 6.08
CA ASP A 69 4.79 2.30 5.10
C ASP A 69 6.22 2.87 5.15
N PRO A 70 7.25 2.05 4.83
CA PRO A 70 8.63 2.51 4.83
C PRO A 70 8.90 3.48 3.66
N PRO A 71 9.93 4.34 3.76
CA PRO A 71 10.30 5.25 2.68
C PRO A 71 11.08 4.58 1.54
N PHE A 72 11.10 3.25 1.45
CA PHE A 72 12.00 2.50 0.56
C PHE A 72 11.77 2.73 -0.93
N GLY A 73 10.57 3.11 -1.34
CA GLY A 73 10.25 3.46 -2.72
C GLY A 73 10.47 4.92 -3.06
N LEU A 74 10.79 5.77 -2.09
CA LEU A 74 11.09 7.17 -2.34
C LEU A 74 12.52 7.35 -2.88
N PRO A 75 12.75 8.24 -3.86
CA PRO A 75 14.07 8.52 -4.45
C PRO A 75 15.22 8.73 -3.46
N LYS A 76 14.94 9.36 -2.31
CA LYS A 76 15.95 9.64 -1.28
C LYS A 76 15.78 8.81 -0.01
N PHE A 77 14.95 7.75 -0.05
CA PHE A 77 14.70 6.89 1.10
C PHE A 77 14.35 7.72 2.34
N TYR A 78 15.06 7.52 3.46
CA TYR A 78 14.83 8.20 4.73
C TYR A 78 15.05 9.72 4.70
N ASP A 79 15.84 10.21 3.73
CA ASP A 79 16.16 11.62 3.54
C ASP A 79 15.18 12.31 2.57
N ASP A 80 14.13 11.61 2.12
CA ASP A 80 13.14 12.18 1.21
C ASP A 80 12.18 13.12 1.96
N PRO A 81 12.05 14.39 1.54
CA PRO A 81 11.18 15.35 2.21
C PRO A 81 9.69 15.05 2.03
N ARG A 82 9.32 14.12 1.14
CA ARG A 82 7.93 13.74 0.86
C ARG A 82 7.39 12.66 1.80
N LYS A 83 8.19 12.20 2.76
CA LYS A 83 7.72 11.27 3.79
C LYS A 83 6.74 11.90 4.77
#